data_AF-A0A9C9CB57-F1
#
_entry.id   AF-A0A9C9CB57-F1
#
_cell.length_a   1.000
_cell.length_b   1.000
_cell.length_c   1.000
_cell.angle_alpha   90.00
_cell.angle_beta   90.00
_cell.angle_gamma   90.00
#
_symmetry.space_group_name_H-M   'P 1'
#
loop_
_entity.id
_entity.type
_entity.pdbx_description
1 polymer ?
#
loop_
_entity_poly.entity_id
_entity_poly.type
_entity_poly.pdbx_seq_one_letter_code
_entity_poly.pdbx_strand_id
1 'polypeptide(L)'
;MATSKEDMQNTKLTFRKFEDGDTDWHGLNNKIFTQDRSHKCPTYVHRTPPCQGSCPSGEDIRGYLDIIRGVETPPEGVSMQEYAFRRSTDANPFPSMMGRVCPAPCQDGCNRNQVEDFVGINAVEQYIGDTAFKEGFTFDNSAEMTGKKVAIVGGGPGGMAAAYQLRRKGIASTIFDEHDELGGMMRYGIPGYRTPRDFLDN
;
A
#
# COMPACT_ATOMS: atom_id res chain seq x y z
N MET A 1 5.14 -31.88 -9.84
CA MET A 1 6.58 -31.54 -9.91
C MET A 1 6.70 -30.13 -10.44
N ALA A 2 7.49 -29.27 -9.80
CA ALA A 2 7.84 -27.99 -10.40
C ALA A 2 8.61 -28.23 -11.69
N THR A 3 8.34 -27.42 -12.73
CA THR A 3 9.16 -27.36 -13.94
C THR A 3 10.62 -27.22 -13.51
N SER A 4 11.48 -28.11 -14.00
CA SER A 4 12.87 -28.12 -13.58
C SER A 4 13.52 -26.79 -13.96
N LYS A 5 14.59 -26.40 -13.26
CA LYS A 5 15.33 -25.19 -13.58
C LYS A 5 15.86 -25.21 -15.02
N GLU A 6 16.14 -26.39 -15.54
CA GLU A 6 16.55 -26.65 -16.92
C GLU A 6 15.40 -26.40 -17.90
N ASP A 7 14.19 -26.89 -17.61
CA ASP A 7 13.01 -26.64 -18.44
C ASP A 7 12.64 -25.15 -18.48
N MET A 8 12.79 -24.43 -17.36
CA MET A 8 12.56 -22.97 -17.32
C MET A 8 13.59 -22.17 -18.12
N GLN A 9 14.81 -22.69 -18.25
CA GLN A 9 15.89 -22.03 -18.99
C GLN A 9 15.85 -22.36 -20.48
N ASN A 10 15.44 -23.58 -20.85
CA ASN A 10 15.43 -24.05 -22.23
C ASN A 10 14.12 -23.77 -22.98
N THR A 11 13.00 -23.57 -22.27
CA THR A 11 11.71 -23.30 -22.91
C THR A 11 11.49 -21.79 -23.03
N LYS A 12 11.54 -21.26 -24.25
CA LYS A 12 11.21 -19.84 -24.51
C LYS A 12 9.73 -19.64 -24.17
N LEU A 13 9.45 -18.89 -23.11
CA LEU A 13 8.07 -18.56 -22.74
C LEU A 13 7.45 -17.75 -23.88
N THR A 14 6.46 -18.32 -24.57
CA THR A 14 5.69 -17.63 -25.60
C THR A 14 4.22 -17.59 -25.20
N PHE A 15 3.47 -16.61 -25.72
CA PHE A 15 2.02 -16.56 -25.56
C PHE A 15 1.27 -17.53 -26.48
N ARG A 16 1.98 -18.29 -27.32
CA ARG A 16 1.38 -19.29 -28.22
C ARG A 16 1.15 -20.59 -27.46
N LYS A 17 -0.08 -21.11 -27.57
CA LYS A 17 -0.51 -22.35 -26.92
C LYS A 17 -0.07 -23.61 -27.68
N PHE A 18 0.19 -23.50 -28.98
CA PHE A 18 0.55 -24.59 -29.89
C PHE A 18 1.73 -24.16 -30.76
N GLU A 19 2.56 -25.13 -31.16
CA GLU A 19 3.63 -24.94 -32.14
C GLU A 19 3.11 -25.19 -33.55
N ASP A 20 3.79 -24.65 -34.57
CA ASP A 20 3.36 -24.80 -35.96
C ASP A 20 3.47 -26.28 -36.38
N GLY A 21 2.33 -26.90 -36.69
CA GLY A 21 2.22 -28.32 -37.02
C GLY A 21 1.58 -29.18 -35.92
N ASP A 22 1.31 -28.61 -34.74
CA ASP A 22 0.62 -29.29 -33.65
C ASP A 22 -0.91 -29.30 -33.88
N THR A 23 -1.45 -30.49 -34.21
CA THR A 23 -2.89 -30.69 -34.49
C THR A 23 -3.62 -31.42 -33.37
N ASP A 24 -2.92 -31.84 -32.32
CA ASP A 24 -3.50 -32.66 -31.26
C ASP A 24 -4.18 -31.79 -30.19
N TRP A 25 -5.51 -31.90 -30.14
CA TRP A 25 -6.30 -31.21 -29.12
C TRP A 25 -6.33 -32.03 -27.83
N HIS A 26 -5.38 -31.79 -26.93
CA HIS A 26 -5.44 -32.36 -25.59
C HIS A 26 -6.65 -31.82 -24.83
N GLY A 27 -7.61 -32.70 -24.50
CA GLY A 27 -8.81 -32.34 -23.75
C GLY A 27 -8.50 -31.56 -22.48
N LEU A 28 -9.27 -30.50 -22.20
CA LEU A 28 -9.08 -29.63 -21.03
C LEU A 28 -9.05 -30.40 -19.70
N ASN A 29 -9.73 -31.55 -19.64
CA ASN A 29 -9.74 -32.46 -18.49
C ASN A 29 -8.36 -33.01 -18.13
N ASN A 30 -7.47 -33.20 -19.10
CA ASN A 30 -6.09 -33.65 -18.84
C ASN A 30 -5.21 -32.57 -18.22
N LYS A 31 -5.65 -31.30 -18.25
CA LYS A 31 -4.86 -30.14 -17.79
C LYS A 31 -5.30 -29.57 -16.46
N ILE A 32 -6.50 -29.90 -15.97
CA ILE A 32 -7.12 -29.13 -14.89
C ILE A 32 -7.18 -29.92 -13.58
N PHE A 33 -7.88 -31.05 -13.44
CA PHE A 33 -7.82 -31.86 -12.21
C PHE A 33 -8.25 -33.30 -12.54
N THR A 34 -7.47 -34.31 -12.16
CA THR A 34 -7.92 -35.70 -12.14
C THR A 34 -8.40 -36.00 -10.72
N GLN A 35 -9.72 -35.90 -10.51
CA GLN A 35 -10.35 -36.18 -9.21
C GLN A 35 -9.78 -35.31 -8.07
N ASP A 36 -9.20 -35.93 -7.05
CA ASP A 36 -8.64 -35.35 -5.82
C ASP A 36 -7.14 -35.03 -5.91
N ARG A 37 -6.48 -35.31 -7.05
CA ARG A 37 -5.03 -35.17 -7.19
C ARG A 37 -4.66 -34.21 -8.32
N SER A 38 -3.95 -33.15 -7.94
CA SER A 38 -3.27 -32.28 -8.89
C SER A 38 -1.77 -32.61 -8.93
N HIS A 39 -1.22 -32.76 -10.13
CA HIS A 39 0.23 -32.89 -10.36
C HIS A 39 0.99 -31.57 -10.09
N LYS A 40 0.25 -30.47 -9.95
CA LYS A 40 0.75 -29.15 -9.57
C LYS A 40 0.43 -28.90 -8.09
N CYS A 41 1.47 -28.59 -7.32
CA CYS A 41 1.29 -28.08 -5.97
C CYS A 41 0.65 -26.69 -6.09
N PRO A 42 -0.48 -26.40 -5.41
CA PRO A 42 -1.04 -25.05 -5.35
C PRO A 42 0.04 -24.10 -4.81
N THR A 43 0.43 -23.13 -5.63
CA THR A 43 1.31 -22.04 -5.17
C THR A 43 0.44 -20.85 -4.85
N TYR A 44 0.62 -20.29 -3.65
CA TYR A 44 -0.03 -19.04 -3.31
C TYR A 44 0.64 -17.92 -4.11
N VAL A 45 -0.07 -17.37 -5.10
CA VAL A 45 0.42 -16.25 -5.88
C VAL A 45 -0.13 -14.98 -5.27
N HIS A 46 0.73 -14.22 -4.59
CA HIS A 46 0.36 -12.88 -4.12
C HIS A 46 0.12 -11.98 -5.33
N ARG A 47 -1.14 -11.66 -5.59
CA ARG A 47 -1.55 -10.66 -6.58
C ARG A 47 -1.93 -9.36 -5.87
N THR A 48 -1.67 -8.24 -6.53
CA THR A 48 -2.11 -6.92 -6.09
C THR A 48 -3.63 -6.93 -5.91
N PRO A 49 -4.14 -6.65 -4.70
CA PRO A 49 -5.58 -6.55 -4.49
C PRO A 49 -6.13 -5.37 -5.28
N PRO A 50 -7.36 -5.47 -5.81
CA PRO A 50 -7.99 -4.36 -6.54
C PRO A 50 -8.03 -3.04 -5.76
N CYS A 51 -8.29 -3.06 -4.45
CA CYS A 51 -8.26 -1.85 -3.63
C CYS A 51 -6.89 -1.15 -3.65
N GLN A 52 -5.79 -1.91 -3.54
CA GLN A 52 -4.43 -1.37 -3.65
C GLN A 52 -4.10 -0.94 -5.08
N GLY A 53 -4.55 -1.70 -6.09
CA GLY A 53 -4.39 -1.34 -7.49
C GLY A 53 -5.11 -0.04 -7.87
N SER A 54 -6.21 0.29 -7.18
CA SER A 54 -6.96 1.53 -7.35
C SER A 54 -6.44 2.69 -6.48
N CYS A 55 -5.57 2.43 -5.51
CA CYS A 55 -5.01 3.46 -4.64
C CYS A 55 -3.86 4.19 -5.34
N PRO A 56 -3.98 5.51 -5.64
CA PRO A 56 -2.90 6.26 -6.28
C PRO A 56 -1.64 6.37 -5.40
N SER A 57 -1.81 6.35 -4.08
CA SER A 57 -0.71 6.37 -3.12
C SER A 57 0.05 5.04 -3.04
N GLY A 58 -0.51 3.95 -3.57
CA GLY A 58 0.13 2.63 -3.56
C GLY A 58 0.18 1.94 -2.19
N GLU A 59 -0.74 2.29 -1.28
CA GLU A 59 -0.80 1.75 0.07
C GLU A 59 -1.02 0.23 0.14
N ASP A 60 -0.42 -0.42 1.14
CA ASP A 60 -0.69 -1.83 1.46
C ASP A 60 -2.01 -1.99 2.24
N ILE A 61 -3.12 -1.76 1.52
CA ILE A 61 -4.48 -1.78 2.08
C ILE A 61 -4.82 -3.14 2.69
N ARG A 62 -4.43 -4.22 2.01
CA ARG A 62 -4.68 -5.56 2.54
C ARG A 62 -3.85 -5.78 3.81
N GLY A 63 -2.58 -5.38 3.82
CA GLY A 63 -1.71 -5.57 4.97
C GLY A 63 -2.18 -4.87 6.23
N TYR A 64 -2.49 -3.56 6.18
CA TYR A 64 -2.97 -2.90 7.40
C TYR A 64 -4.36 -3.41 7.84
N LEU A 65 -5.22 -3.85 6.92
CA LEU A 65 -6.49 -4.50 7.28
C LEU A 65 -6.29 -5.87 7.93
N ASP A 66 -5.31 -6.65 7.46
CA ASP A 66 -4.96 -7.94 8.04
C ASP A 66 -4.38 -7.77 9.45
N ILE A 67 -3.58 -6.72 9.68
CA ILE A 67 -3.10 -6.36 11.03
C ILE A 67 -4.27 -6.02 11.94
N ILE A 68 -5.17 -5.12 11.52
CA ILE A 68 -6.31 -4.68 12.34
C ILE A 68 -7.28 -5.82 12.65
N ARG A 69 -7.39 -6.82 11.76
CA ARG A 69 -8.19 -8.03 11.98
C ARG A 69 -7.48 -9.09 12.82
N GLY A 70 -6.21 -8.89 13.18
CA GLY A 70 -5.40 -9.85 13.92
C GLY A 70 -5.01 -11.08 13.11
N VAL A 71 -5.06 -10.99 11.76
CA VAL A 71 -4.51 -12.02 10.87
C VAL A 71 -3.00 -11.93 10.87
N GLU A 72 -2.46 -10.71 10.80
CA GLU A 72 -1.04 -10.43 10.94
C GLU A 72 -0.76 -9.88 12.35
N THR A 73 0.14 -10.53 13.08
CA THR A 73 0.47 -10.14 14.46
C THR A 73 1.71 -9.24 14.50
N PRO A 74 1.72 -8.20 15.35
CA PRO A 74 2.87 -7.31 15.47
C PRO A 74 4.09 -8.04 16.09
N PRO A 75 5.31 -7.53 15.87
CA PRO A 75 6.49 -7.94 16.62
C PRO A 75 6.34 -7.71 18.14
N GLU A 76 7.15 -8.42 18.93
CA GLU A 76 7.16 -8.26 20.39
C GLU A 76 7.43 -6.80 20.79
N GLY A 77 6.64 -6.28 21.73
CA GLY A 77 6.77 -4.91 22.24
C GLY A 77 6.10 -3.82 21.39
N VAL A 78 5.47 -4.15 20.26
CA VAL A 78 4.72 -3.20 19.43
C VAL A 78 3.23 -3.47 19.52
N SER A 79 2.42 -2.44 19.76
CA SER A 79 0.96 -2.59 19.77
C SER A 79 0.43 -2.85 18.35
N MET A 80 -0.72 -3.52 18.23
CA MET A 80 -1.35 -3.78 16.93
C MET A 80 -1.68 -2.47 16.19
N GLN A 81 -2.10 -1.43 16.93
CA GLN A 81 -2.43 -0.11 16.40
C GLN A 81 -1.19 0.60 15.86
N GLU A 82 -0.08 0.56 16.60
CA GLU A 82 1.18 1.15 16.15
C GLU A 82 1.74 0.43 14.93
N TYR A 83 1.63 -0.90 14.91
CA TYR A 83 2.06 -1.70 13.77
C TYR A 83 1.24 -1.40 12.50
N ALA A 84 -0.08 -1.24 12.64
CA ALA A 84 -0.95 -0.82 11.54
C ALA A 84 -0.60 0.61 11.05
N PHE A 85 -0.27 1.52 11.97
CA PHE A 85 0.19 2.88 11.63
C PHE A 85 1.50 2.86 10.85
N ARG A 86 2.50 2.12 11.31
CA ARG A 86 3.78 1.96 10.60
C ARG A 86 3.57 1.37 9.20
N ARG A 87 2.74 0.31 9.08
CA ARG A 87 2.38 -0.26 7.78
C ARG A 87 1.66 0.72 6.85
N SER A 88 0.69 1.47 7.37
CA SER A 88 -0.04 2.48 6.57
C SER A 88 0.89 3.58 6.08
N THR A 89 1.83 4.01 6.93
CA THR A 89 2.72 5.13 6.64
C THR A 89 3.89 4.78 5.74
N ASP A 90 4.11 3.49 5.43
CA ASP A 90 5.12 3.06 4.47
C ASP A 90 5.00 3.76 3.11
N ALA A 91 3.78 3.96 2.63
CA ALA A 91 3.51 4.65 1.38
C ALA A 91 3.28 6.16 1.61
N ASN A 92 2.48 6.49 2.61
CA ASN A 92 1.88 7.82 2.77
C ASN A 92 1.90 8.28 4.24
N PRO A 93 2.60 9.38 4.59
CA PRO A 93 2.75 9.80 5.97
C PRO A 93 1.51 10.49 6.58
N PHE A 94 0.40 10.62 5.86
CA PHE A 94 -0.77 11.39 6.30
C PHE A 94 -2.08 10.58 6.42
N PRO A 95 -2.12 9.43 7.12
CA PRO A 95 -3.32 8.60 7.20
C PRO A 95 -4.53 9.36 7.79
N SER A 96 -4.31 10.22 8.79
CA SER A 96 -5.37 11.04 9.39
C SER A 96 -6.01 12.01 8.38
N MET A 97 -5.21 12.66 7.52
CA MET A 97 -5.73 13.57 6.51
C MET A 97 -6.34 12.82 5.33
N MET A 98 -5.66 11.79 4.83
CA MET A 98 -6.12 11.01 3.70
C MET A 98 -7.45 10.31 4.00
N GLY A 99 -7.63 9.74 5.18
CA GLY A 99 -8.92 9.17 5.58
C GLY A 99 -10.09 10.17 5.58
N ARG A 100 -9.82 11.46 5.76
CA ARG A 100 -10.83 12.55 5.77
C ARG A 100 -11.17 13.11 4.38
N VAL A 101 -10.16 13.29 3.52
CA VAL A 101 -10.32 14.05 2.26
C VAL A 101 -10.22 13.21 1.00
N CYS A 102 -9.69 12.00 1.08
CA CYS A 102 -9.55 11.12 -0.06
C CYS A 102 -10.92 10.80 -0.67
N PRO A 103 -11.08 10.84 -2.00
CA PRO A 103 -12.29 10.37 -2.67
C PRO A 103 -12.44 8.83 -2.63
N ALA A 104 -11.49 8.13 -2.01
CA ALA A 104 -11.49 6.69 -1.76
C ALA A 104 -11.68 5.80 -3.01
N PRO A 105 -10.87 5.97 -4.08
CA PRO A 105 -10.93 5.09 -5.27
C PRO A 105 -10.62 3.63 -4.93
N CYS A 106 -9.94 3.38 -3.81
CA CYS A 106 -9.72 2.04 -3.26
C CYS A 106 -11.02 1.33 -2.85
N GLN A 107 -12.07 2.08 -2.48
CA GLN A 107 -13.40 1.56 -2.19
C GLN A 107 -14.16 1.25 -3.47
N ASP A 108 -14.08 2.11 -4.48
CA ASP A 108 -14.67 1.85 -5.81
C ASP A 108 -14.09 0.58 -6.46
N GLY A 109 -12.78 0.37 -6.31
CA GLY A 109 -12.09 -0.83 -6.79
C GLY A 109 -12.32 -2.09 -5.94
N CYS A 110 -13.07 -2.03 -4.84
CA CYS A 110 -13.20 -3.15 -3.92
C CYS A 110 -13.99 -4.32 -4.52
N ASN A 111 -13.44 -5.55 -4.43
CA ASN A 111 -14.16 -6.76 -4.88
C ASN A 111 -15.51 -6.97 -4.18
N ARG A 112 -15.69 -6.44 -2.96
CA ARG A 112 -16.95 -6.58 -2.21
C ARG A 112 -18.11 -5.87 -2.87
N ASN A 113 -17.86 -4.88 -3.73
CA ASN A 113 -18.89 -4.20 -4.54
C ASN A 113 -19.68 -5.18 -5.43
N GLN A 114 -19.17 -6.38 -5.68
CA GLN A 114 -19.83 -7.44 -6.45
C GLN A 114 -20.71 -8.38 -5.59
N VAL A 115 -20.69 -8.21 -4.27
CA VAL A 115 -21.43 -9.06 -3.33
C VAL A 115 -22.38 -8.20 -2.49
N GLU A 116 -21.85 -7.13 -1.91
CA GLU A 116 -22.56 -6.18 -1.07
C GLU A 116 -21.85 -4.82 -1.22
N ASP A 117 -21.55 -4.14 -0.12
CA ASP A 117 -20.86 -2.85 -0.11
C ASP A 117 -19.34 -2.98 0.09
N PHE A 118 -18.61 -1.90 -0.17
CA PHE A 118 -17.17 -1.82 0.00
C PHE A 118 -16.73 -1.95 1.47
N VAL A 119 -15.45 -2.26 1.66
CA VAL A 119 -14.83 -2.09 2.98
C VAL A 119 -14.65 -0.60 3.25
N GLY A 120 -14.99 -0.13 4.45
CA GLY A 120 -14.75 1.25 4.93
C GLY A 120 -13.27 1.63 5.07
N ILE A 121 -12.47 1.46 4.01
CA ILE A 121 -11.02 1.67 3.95
C ILE A 121 -10.62 3.06 4.42
N ASN A 122 -11.28 4.12 3.90
CA ASN A 122 -10.96 5.50 4.29
C ASN A 122 -11.21 5.76 5.79
N ALA A 123 -12.28 5.19 6.35
CA ALA A 123 -12.60 5.31 7.77
C ALA A 123 -11.59 4.57 8.66
N VAL A 124 -11.11 3.41 8.19
CA VAL A 124 -10.04 2.67 8.85
C VAL A 124 -8.73 3.45 8.80
N GLU A 125 -8.37 4.02 7.64
CA GLU A 125 -7.18 4.87 7.48
C GLU A 125 -7.23 6.08 8.42
N GLN A 126 -8.39 6.74 8.49
CA GLN A 126 -8.62 7.84 9.41
C GLN A 126 -8.41 7.40 10.87
N TYR A 127 -8.99 6.27 11.27
CA TYR A 127 -8.86 5.72 12.61
C TYR A 127 -7.40 5.42 12.97
N ILE A 128 -6.64 4.82 12.05
CA ILE A 128 -5.21 4.55 12.24
C ILE A 128 -4.45 5.85 12.52
N GLY A 129 -4.66 6.88 11.70
CA GLY A 129 -3.98 8.17 11.87
C GLY A 129 -4.38 8.90 13.15
N ASP A 130 -5.66 8.91 13.49
CA ASP A 130 -6.16 9.58 14.69
C ASP A 130 -5.70 8.86 15.97
N THR A 131 -5.63 7.53 15.94
CA THR A 131 -5.09 6.74 17.05
C THR A 131 -3.61 7.01 17.22
N ALA A 132 -2.85 7.09 16.13
CA ALA A 132 -1.42 7.41 16.19
C ALA A 132 -1.16 8.76 16.85
N PHE A 133 -2.00 9.76 16.54
CA PHE A 133 -1.93 11.04 17.23
C PHE A 133 -2.24 10.92 18.72
N LYS A 134 -3.36 10.28 19.07
CA LYS A 134 -3.80 10.15 20.47
C LYS A 134 -2.79 9.42 21.35
N GLU A 135 -2.18 8.36 20.82
CA GLU A 135 -1.26 7.48 21.55
C GLU A 135 0.22 7.92 21.39
N GLY A 136 0.49 8.96 20.60
CA GLY A 136 1.84 9.51 20.39
C GLY A 136 2.78 8.59 19.60
N PHE A 137 2.24 7.83 18.64
CA PHE A 137 3.06 6.97 17.79
C PHE A 137 3.97 7.80 16.89
N THR A 138 5.20 7.32 16.72
CA THR A 138 6.19 7.97 15.85
C THR A 138 6.46 7.11 14.62
N PHE A 139 6.90 7.76 13.54
CA PHE A 139 7.33 7.06 12.35
C PHE A 139 8.56 6.17 12.64
N ASP A 140 8.71 5.11 11.85
CA ASP A 140 9.85 4.21 11.97
C ASP A 140 11.20 4.94 11.88
N ASN A 141 12.18 4.36 12.58
CA ASN A 141 13.54 4.86 12.61
C ASN A 141 14.10 4.95 11.18
N SER A 142 14.61 6.13 10.87
CA SER A 142 15.26 6.41 9.60
C SER A 142 16.57 5.65 9.41
N ALA A 143 16.95 5.38 8.17
CA ALA A 143 18.30 4.93 7.84
C ALA A 143 19.38 5.95 8.27
N GLU A 144 20.62 5.45 8.40
CA GLU A 144 21.79 6.27 8.66
C GLU A 144 21.98 7.38 7.62
N MET A 145 22.48 8.52 8.07
CA MET A 145 22.64 9.69 7.22
C MET A 145 23.70 9.45 6.15
N THR A 146 23.29 9.58 4.89
CA THR A 146 24.14 9.41 3.70
C THR A 146 25.05 10.61 3.41
N GLY A 147 24.86 11.73 4.12
CA GLY A 147 25.52 13.01 3.86
C GLY A 147 24.94 13.80 2.67
N LYS A 148 24.04 13.20 1.87
CA LYS A 148 23.34 13.90 0.77
C LYS A 148 22.29 14.87 1.32
N LYS A 149 22.09 15.98 0.59
CA LYS A 149 21.12 17.04 0.93
C LYS A 149 20.23 17.35 -0.28
N VAL A 150 18.94 17.55 -0.05
CA VAL A 150 17.93 17.89 -1.07
C VAL A 150 17.15 19.13 -0.64
N ALA A 151 16.97 20.08 -1.55
CA ALA A 151 16.03 21.18 -1.38
C ALA A 151 14.67 20.79 -1.98
N ILE A 152 13.59 21.03 -1.25
CA ILE A 152 12.21 20.80 -1.68
C ILE A 152 11.51 22.15 -1.72
N VAL A 153 10.93 22.50 -2.87
CA VAL A 153 10.15 23.74 -3.03
C VAL A 153 8.67 23.39 -2.93
N GLY A 154 7.99 23.95 -1.92
CA GLY A 154 6.61 23.68 -1.55
C GLY A 154 6.49 22.68 -0.40
N GLY A 155 5.86 23.12 0.67
CA GLY A 155 5.50 22.40 1.90
C GLY A 155 4.08 21.84 1.90
N GLY A 156 3.51 21.58 0.72
CA GLY A 156 2.26 20.84 0.57
C GLY A 156 2.42 19.33 0.83
N PRO A 157 1.34 18.54 0.63
CA PRO A 157 1.37 17.09 0.85
C PRO A 157 2.48 16.40 0.04
N GLY A 158 2.68 16.79 -1.22
CA GLY A 158 3.73 16.22 -2.06
C GLY A 158 5.15 16.50 -1.54
N GLY A 159 5.43 17.73 -1.12
CA GLY A 159 6.75 18.11 -0.61
C GLY A 159 7.07 17.47 0.73
N MET A 160 6.11 17.44 1.65
CA MET A 160 6.28 16.79 2.95
C MET A 160 6.36 15.25 2.80
N ALA A 161 5.59 14.64 1.89
CA ALA A 161 5.72 13.21 1.60
C ALA A 161 7.09 12.87 0.98
N ALA A 162 7.62 13.73 0.10
CA ALA A 162 8.97 13.58 -0.43
C ALA A 162 10.03 13.69 0.69
N ALA A 163 9.89 14.67 1.59
CA ALA A 163 10.77 14.83 2.74
C ALA A 163 10.77 13.59 3.64
N TYR A 164 9.59 13.04 3.93
CA TYR A 164 9.41 11.80 4.68
C TYR A 164 10.16 10.63 4.04
N GLN A 165 9.92 10.37 2.75
CA GLN A 165 10.57 9.25 2.04
C GLN A 165 12.09 9.44 1.89
N LEU A 166 12.57 10.67 1.71
CA LEU A 166 14.00 10.99 1.70
C LEU A 166 14.63 10.74 3.07
N ARG A 167 13.96 11.14 4.16
CA ARG A 167 14.44 10.94 5.52
C ARG A 167 14.57 9.45 5.84
N ARG A 168 13.60 8.62 5.44
CA ARG A 168 13.66 7.15 5.58
C ARG A 168 14.86 6.53 4.89
N LYS A 169 15.29 7.12 3.76
CA LYS A 169 16.48 6.73 2.99
C LYS A 169 17.79 7.36 3.51
N GLY A 170 17.75 8.07 4.64
CA GLY A 170 18.95 8.71 5.22
C GLY A 170 19.42 9.95 4.47
N ILE A 171 18.53 10.62 3.72
CA ILE A 171 18.85 11.84 2.97
C ILE A 171 18.26 13.03 3.72
N ALA A 172 19.10 14.03 4.02
CA ALA A 172 18.63 15.26 4.62
C ALA A 172 17.85 16.07 3.59
N SER A 173 16.75 16.70 4.01
CA SER A 173 16.00 17.62 3.16
C SER A 173 15.65 18.91 3.88
N THR A 174 15.52 19.98 3.12
CA THR A 174 15.03 21.28 3.58
C THR A 174 13.88 21.69 2.70
N ILE A 175 12.73 21.97 3.32
CA ILE A 175 11.52 22.43 2.64
C ILE A 175 11.53 23.96 2.66
N PHE A 176 11.32 24.56 1.49
CA PHE A 176 11.12 26.00 1.31
C PHE A 176 9.68 26.21 0.86
N ASP A 177 8.90 26.97 1.63
CA ASP A 177 7.52 27.33 1.30
C ASP A 177 7.40 28.85 1.26
N GLU A 178 6.43 29.36 0.49
CA GLU A 178 6.12 30.79 0.43
C GLU A 178 5.21 31.24 1.59
N HIS A 179 4.47 30.29 2.19
CA HIS A 179 3.58 30.52 3.31
C HIS A 179 4.28 30.31 4.65
N ASP A 180 3.71 30.92 5.71
CA ASP A 180 4.26 30.85 7.07
C ASP A 180 4.21 29.45 7.69
N GLU A 181 3.18 28.66 7.36
CA GLU A 181 2.99 27.29 7.86
C GLU A 181 2.95 26.26 6.72
N LEU A 182 3.49 25.06 6.97
CA LEU A 182 3.43 23.92 6.06
C LEU A 182 2.01 23.33 5.98
N GLY A 183 1.70 22.64 4.88
CA GLY A 183 0.43 21.94 4.66
C GLY A 183 -0.17 22.20 3.28
N GLY A 184 0.25 23.27 2.59
CA GLY A 184 -0.22 23.63 1.26
C GLY A 184 -1.76 23.59 1.18
N MET A 185 -2.32 22.90 0.19
CA MET A 185 -3.77 22.80 0.01
C MET A 185 -4.51 22.14 1.18
N MET A 186 -3.88 21.24 1.94
CA MET A 186 -4.52 20.67 3.15
C MET A 186 -4.73 21.75 4.22
N ARG A 187 -3.84 22.75 4.26
CA ARG A 187 -3.97 23.90 5.14
C ARG A 187 -4.83 25.00 4.52
N TYR A 188 -4.39 25.57 3.41
CA TYR A 188 -4.92 26.82 2.87
C TYR A 188 -6.08 26.64 1.88
N GLY A 189 -6.31 25.43 1.38
CA GLY A 189 -7.33 25.16 0.36
C GLY A 189 -8.59 24.49 0.91
N ILE A 190 -8.42 23.40 1.65
CA ILE A 190 -9.53 22.59 2.14
C ILE A 190 -10.17 23.25 3.37
N PRO A 191 -11.51 23.39 3.43
CA PRO A 191 -12.17 23.96 4.59
C PRO A 191 -11.89 23.20 5.89
N GLY A 192 -11.70 23.93 6.99
CA GLY A 192 -11.28 23.37 8.28
C GLY A 192 -12.22 22.31 8.87
N TYR A 193 -13.51 22.29 8.51
CA TYR A 193 -14.42 21.23 8.95
C TYR A 193 -14.12 19.86 8.29
N ARG A 194 -13.39 19.84 7.17
CA ARG A 194 -12.90 18.60 6.53
C ARG A 194 -11.48 18.26 6.94
N THR A 195 -10.66 19.28 7.22
CA THR A 195 -9.26 19.16 7.66
C THR A 195 -9.03 19.98 8.92
N PRO A 196 -9.43 19.47 10.10
CA PRO A 196 -9.34 20.24 11.33
C PRO A 196 -7.88 20.50 11.69
N ARG A 197 -7.59 21.71 12.18
CA ARG A 197 -6.23 22.17 12.52
C ARG A 197 -5.60 21.33 13.61
N ASP A 198 -6.39 20.95 14.60
CA ASP A 198 -5.99 20.05 15.68
C ASP A 198 -5.51 18.67 15.23
N PHE A 199 -5.66 18.30 13.95
CA PHE A 199 -5.06 17.09 13.37
C PHE A 199 -3.93 17.39 12.37
N LEU A 200 -3.85 18.62 11.84
CA LEU A 200 -2.85 19.07 10.88
C LEU A 200 -1.56 19.60 11.53
N ASP A 201 -1.69 20.25 12.68
CA ASP A 201 -0.61 21.01 13.34
C ASP A 201 0.24 20.18 14.33
N ASN A 202 0.04 18.87 14.36
CA ASN A 202 0.68 17.98 15.33
C ASN A 202 2.01 17.39 14.87
#